data_AF-U2CM67-F1
#
_entry.id   AF-U2CM67-F1
#
_cell.length_a   1.000
_cell.length_b   1.000
_cell.length_c   1.000
_cell.angle_alpha   90.00
_cell.angle_beta   90.00
_cell.angle_gamma   90.00
#
_symmetry.space_group_name_H-M   'P 1'
#
loop_
_entity.id
_entity.type
_entity.pdbx_description
1 polymer ?
#
loop_
_entity_poly.entity_id
_entity_poly.type
_entity_poly.pdbx_seq_one_letter_code
_entity_poly.pdbx_strand_id
1 'polypeptide(L)'
;MKKTINPQVLDIQRRFFEAISLAKSLGKTTGLKSFCEAHNLNLVKYYRIKGDLGKPIEEMHYKAIDIDALLYVCRDFGVSPDWLLLGRGKLDIH
;
A
#
# COMPACT_ATOMS: atom_id res chain seq x y z
N MET A 1 -11.24 -1.68 -23.90
CA MET A 1 -11.20 -0.41 -23.12
C MET A 1 -9.76 -0.11 -22.74
N LYS A 2 -9.27 1.12 -22.98
CA LYS A 2 -7.94 1.52 -22.48
C LYS A 2 -7.98 1.54 -20.95
N LYS A 3 -7.03 0.87 -20.31
CA LYS A 3 -6.93 0.90 -18.85
C LYS A 3 -6.60 2.33 -18.43
N THR A 4 -7.40 2.89 -17.55
CA THR A 4 -7.17 4.22 -16.97
C THR A 4 -7.06 4.05 -15.47
N ILE A 5 -6.01 4.65 -14.89
CA ILE A 5 -5.75 4.67 -13.46
C ILE A 5 -5.58 6.14 -13.07
N ASN A 6 -6.26 6.58 -12.00
CA ASN A 6 -6.09 7.93 -11.48
C ASN A 6 -4.69 8.05 -10.87
N PRO A 7 -3.87 9.05 -11.23
CA PRO A 7 -2.55 9.27 -10.66
C PRO A 7 -2.52 9.28 -9.13
N GLN A 8 -3.57 9.80 -8.48
CA GLN A 8 -3.69 9.83 -7.02
C GLN A 8 -3.71 8.42 -6.41
N VAL A 9 -4.25 7.43 -7.11
CA VAL A 9 -4.22 6.03 -6.66
C VAL A 9 -2.80 5.49 -6.64
N LEU A 10 -1.96 5.89 -7.60
CA LEU A 10 -0.55 5.50 -7.61
C LEU A 10 0.18 6.06 -6.39
N ASP A 11 -0.11 7.30 -6.00
CA ASP A 11 0.48 7.93 -4.82
C ASP A 11 0.05 7.27 -3.51
N ILE A 12 -1.24 6.92 -3.38
CA ILE A 12 -1.75 6.16 -2.23
C ILE A 12 -1.08 4.78 -2.16
N GLN A 13 -0.93 4.10 -3.30
CA GLN A 13 -0.24 2.80 -3.36
C GLN A 13 1.23 2.91 -2.93
N ARG A 14 1.95 3.95 -3.40
CA ARG A 14 3.35 4.18 -2.98
C ARG A 14 3.44 4.35 -1.47
N ARG A 15 2.59 5.20 -0.89
CA ARG A 15 2.55 5.46 0.55
C ARG A 15 2.21 4.21 1.37
N PHE A 16 1.29 3.38 0.89
CA PHE A 16 1.01 2.09 1.53
C PHE A 16 2.27 1.20 1.63
N PHE A 17 3.02 1.04 0.53
CA PHE A 17 4.22 0.19 0.55
C PHE A 17 5.37 0.82 1.34
N GLU A 18 5.45 2.15 1.37
CA GLU A 18 6.38 2.88 2.24
C GLU A 18 6.08 2.63 3.72
N ALA A 19 4.81 2.70 4.12
CA ALA A 19 4.37 2.36 5.48
C ALA A 19 4.71 0.91 5.85
N ILE A 20 4.46 -0.07 4.97
CA ILE A 20 4.85 -1.47 5.19
C ILE A 20 6.37 -1.62 5.34
N SER A 21 7.14 -0.87 4.54
CA SER A 21 8.60 -0.89 4.59
C SER A 21 9.13 -0.32 5.91
N LEU A 22 8.58 0.81 6.36
CA LEU A 22 8.95 1.39 7.65
C LEU A 22 8.54 0.47 8.81
N ALA A 23 7.32 -0.07 8.78
CA ALA A 23 6.83 -1.02 9.78
C ALA A 23 7.77 -2.22 9.92
N LYS A 24 8.27 -2.74 8.79
CA LYS A 24 9.27 -3.79 8.76
C LYS A 24 10.59 -3.36 9.39
N SER A 25 11.10 -2.17 9.04
CA SER A 25 12.36 -1.67 9.59
C SER A 25 12.31 -1.45 11.11
N LEU A 26 11.12 -1.17 11.66
CA LEU A 26 10.86 -1.01 13.09
C LEU A 26 10.48 -2.32 13.80
N GLY A 27 10.47 -3.45 13.08
CA GLY A 27 10.14 -4.76 13.66
C GLY A 27 8.65 -4.98 13.97
N LYS A 28 7.75 -4.10 13.51
CA LYS A 28 6.29 -4.23 13.69
C LYS A 28 5.67 -5.31 12.79
N THR A 29 6.37 -5.71 11.72
CA THR A 29 6.00 -6.79 10.81
C THR A 29 7.25 -7.37 10.15
N THR A 30 7.21 -8.58 9.58
CA THR A 30 8.34 -9.12 8.80
C THR A 30 8.30 -8.68 7.33
N GLY A 31 7.19 -8.05 6.91
CA GLY A 31 7.01 -7.38 5.63
C GLY A 31 5.61 -7.56 5.06
N LEU A 32 5.49 -7.43 3.75
CA LEU A 32 4.21 -7.53 3.05
C LEU A 32 3.54 -8.91 3.21
N LYS A 33 4.33 -9.99 3.22
CA LYS A 33 3.80 -11.35 3.38
C LYS A 33 3.08 -11.53 4.73
N SER A 34 3.75 -11.23 5.84
CA SER A 34 3.16 -11.34 7.18
C SER A 34 1.98 -10.41 7.36
N PHE A 35 2.04 -9.20 6.80
CA PHE A 35 0.91 -8.28 6.81
C PHE A 35 -0.31 -8.87 6.08
N CYS A 36 -0.13 -9.44 4.88
CA CYS A 36 -1.23 -10.06 4.15
C CYS A 36 -1.79 -11.29 4.86
N GLU A 37 -0.94 -12.13 5.44
CA GLU A 37 -1.34 -13.32 6.20
C GLU A 37 -2.17 -12.95 7.44
N ALA A 38 -1.76 -11.90 8.17
CA ALA A 38 -2.46 -11.42 9.37
C ALA A 38 -3.89 -10.92 9.09
N HIS A 39 -4.16 -10.45 7.86
CA HIS A 39 -5.44 -9.87 7.47
C HIS A 39 -6.18 -10.66 6.39
N ASN A 40 -5.75 -11.90 6.10
CA ASN A 40 -6.33 -12.74 5.05
C ASN A 40 -6.40 -12.05 3.66
N LEU A 41 -5.37 -11.27 3.32
CA LEU A 41 -5.27 -10.55 2.05
C LEU A 41 -4.55 -11.39 0.98
N ASN A 42 -4.92 -11.21 -0.29
CA ASN A 42 -4.30 -11.91 -1.41
C ASN A 42 -2.86 -11.42 -1.69
N LEU A 43 -1.86 -12.09 -1.13
CA LEU A 43 -0.45 -11.76 -1.29
C LEU A 43 0.01 -11.54 -2.76
N VAL A 44 -0.47 -12.36 -3.69
CA VAL A 44 -0.07 -12.28 -5.12
C VAL A 44 -0.51 -10.95 -5.73
N LYS A 45 -1.70 -10.45 -5.35
CA LYS A 45 -2.19 -9.15 -5.77
C LYS A 45 -1.24 -8.03 -5.33
N TYR A 46 -0.86 -7.99 -4.05
CA TYR A 46 -0.02 -6.92 -3.53
C TYR A 46 1.40 -6.94 -4.10
N TYR A 47 1.98 -8.11 -4.34
CA TYR A 47 3.26 -8.19 -5.05
C TYR A 47 3.17 -7.68 -6.49
N ARG A 48 2.09 -7.97 -7.21
CA ARG A 48 1.85 -7.42 -8.56
C ARG A 48 1.67 -5.90 -8.52
N ILE A 49 0.84 -5.37 -7.62
CA ILE A 49 0.69 -3.92 -7.45
C ILE A 49 2.06 -3.28 -7.18
N LYS A 50 2.85 -3.84 -6.25
CA LYS A 50 4.18 -3.33 -5.92
C LYS A 50 5.12 -3.36 -7.12
N GLY A 51 5.14 -4.47 -7.88
CA GLY A 51 5.97 -4.63 -9.07
C GLY A 51 5.52 -3.80 -10.28
N ASP A 52 4.28 -3.30 -10.27
CA ASP A 52 3.74 -2.44 -11.31
C ASP A 52 3.96 -0.95 -11.04
N LEU A 53 4.43 -0.59 -9.84
CA LEU A 53 4.81 0.80 -9.53
C LEU A 53 5.93 1.26 -10.47
N GLY A 54 5.62 2.21 -11.34
CA GLY A 54 6.56 2.77 -12.32
C GLY A 54 6.45 2.19 -13.73
N LYS A 55 5.58 1.20 -13.96
CA LYS A 55 5.26 0.72 -15.30
C LYS A 55 4.23 1.61 -16.01
N PRO A 56 4.16 1.55 -17.35
CA PRO A 56 3.04 2.11 -18.11
C PRO A 56 1.69 1.57 -17.61
N ILE A 57 0.64 2.40 -17.62
CA ILE A 57 -0.70 2.06 -17.10
C ILE A 57 -1.27 0.82 -17.80
N GLU A 58 -0.95 0.66 -19.09
CA GLU A 58 -1.38 -0.44 -19.94
C GLU A 58 -0.84 -1.80 -19.49
N GLU A 59 0.33 -1.81 -18.82
CA GLU A 59 1.01 -3.02 -18.34
C GLU A 59 0.66 -3.38 -16.89
N MET A 60 0.06 -2.45 -16.15
CA MET A 60 -0.30 -2.67 -14.75
C MET A 60 -1.41 -3.72 -14.65
N HIS A 61 -1.36 -4.60 -13.65
CA HIS A 61 -2.33 -5.67 -13.42
C HIS A 61 -3.58 -5.16 -12.70
N TYR A 62 -3.41 -4.30 -11.70
CA TYR A 62 -4.49 -3.81 -10.85
C TYR A 62 -4.61 -2.30 -10.92
N LYS A 63 -5.83 -1.80 -10.73
CA LYS A 63 -6.11 -0.36 -10.76
C LYS A 63 -5.86 0.32 -9.43
N ALA A 64 -6.12 -0.39 -8.33
CA ALA A 64 -6.08 0.16 -7.00
C ALA A 64 -5.71 -0.93 -5.98
N ILE A 65 -5.10 -0.47 -4.89
CA ILE A 65 -5.02 -1.22 -3.64
C ILE A 65 -6.38 -1.28 -2.95
N ASP A 66 -6.61 -2.33 -2.17
CA ASP A 66 -7.88 -2.50 -1.46
C ASP A 66 -7.99 -1.54 -0.28
N ILE A 67 -9.22 -1.09 -0.02
CA ILE A 67 -9.53 -0.14 1.06
C ILE A 67 -9.28 -0.73 2.44
N ASP A 68 -9.51 -2.03 2.62
CA ASP A 68 -9.25 -2.75 3.87
C ASP A 68 -7.75 -2.83 4.17
N ALA A 69 -6.88 -3.00 3.16
CA ALA A 69 -5.43 -2.90 3.36
C ALA A 69 -4.99 -1.51 3.82
N LEU A 70 -5.61 -0.44 3.31
CA LEU A 70 -5.36 0.92 3.79
C LEU A 70 -5.81 1.09 5.25
N LEU A 71 -6.98 0.56 5.60
CA LEU A 71 -7.46 0.53 6.99
C LEU A 71 -6.48 -0.19 7.92
N TYR A 72 -5.99 -1.38 7.51
CA TYR A 72 -5.13 -2.19 8.38
C TYR A 72 -3.77 -1.56 8.63
N VAL A 73 -3.16 -0.85 7.66
CA VAL A 73 -1.92 -0.11 7.95
C VAL A 73 -2.13 1.05 8.92
N CYS A 74 -3.30 1.71 8.86
CA CYS A 74 -3.65 2.75 9.83
C CYS A 74 -3.85 2.15 11.22
N ARG A 75 -4.61 1.05 11.33
CA ARG A 75 -4.95 0.41 12.60
C ARG A 75 -3.75 -0.25 13.27
N ASP A 76 -2.97 -1.01 12.52
CA ASP A 76 -1.94 -1.88 13.09
C ASP A 76 -0.62 -1.14 13.35
N PHE A 77 -0.31 -0.13 12.54
CA PHE A 77 0.94 0.63 12.64
C PHE A 77 0.74 2.08 13.07
N GLY A 78 -0.50 2.52 13.31
CA GLY A 78 -0.80 3.90 13.68
C GLY A 78 -0.55 4.91 12.55
N VAL A 79 -0.47 4.46 11.29
CA VAL A 79 -0.23 5.35 10.14
C VAL A 79 -1.39 6.35 10.02
N SER A 80 -1.06 7.63 9.90
CA SER A 80 -2.04 8.69 9.70
C SER A 80 -2.83 8.50 8.38
N PRO A 81 -4.17 8.44 8.42
CA PRO A 81 -4.99 8.42 7.20
C PRO A 81 -4.79 9.66 6.32
N ASP A 82 -4.52 10.83 6.92
CA ASP A 82 -4.23 12.07 6.20
C ASP A 82 -2.93 11.96 5.41
N TRP A 83 -1.91 11.33 6.01
CA TRP A 83 -0.67 11.06 5.29
C TRP A 83 -0.91 10.02 4.18
N LEU A 84 -1.57 8.91 4.50
CA LEU A 84 -1.78 7.80 3.56
C LEU A 84 -2.63 8.20 2.35
N LEU A 85 -3.74 8.91 2.56
CA LEU A 85 -4.70 9.25 1.52
C LEU A 85 -4.40 10.60 0.86
N LEU A 86 -4.03 11.60 1.65
CA LEU A 86 -3.90 12.99 1.19
C LEU A 86 -2.44 13.43 1.00
N GLY A 87 -1.46 12.63 1.47
CA GLY A 87 -0.05 13.01 1.44
C GLY A 87 0.30 14.16 2.39
N ARG A 88 -0.51 14.38 3.44
CA ARG A 88 -0.32 15.47 4.40
C ARG A 88 0.32 14.96 5.70
N GLY A 89 1.27 15.73 6.23
CA GLY A 89 2.00 15.35 7.44
C GLY A 89 3.21 14.45 7.12
N LYS A 90 3.61 13.62 8.09
CA LYS A 90 4.76 12.72 7.98
C LYS A 90 4.32 11.27 8.13
N LEU A 91 5.10 10.37 7.55
CA LEU A 91 4.99 8.95 7.83
C LEU A 91 5.59 8.69 9.21
N ASP A 92 4.73 8.36 10.17
CA ASP A 92 5.11 7.91 11.50
C ASP A 92 4.39 6.59 11.79
N ILE A 93 5.01 5.76 12.63
CA ILE A 93 4.47 4.48 13.11
C ILE A 93 4.51 4.48 14.63
N HIS A 94 3.41 4.03 15.24
CA HIS A 94 3.22 4.01 16.69
C HIS A 94 3.26 2.58 17.25
#